data_AF-H5YF30-F1
#
_entry.id   AF-H5YF30-F1
#
_cell.length_a   1.000
_cell.length_b   1.000
_cell.length_c   1.000
_cell.angle_alpha   90.00
_cell.angle_beta   90.00
_cell.angle_gamma   90.00
#
_symmetry.space_group_name_H-M   'P 1'
#
loop_
_entity.id
_entity.type
_entity.pdbx_description
1 polymer ?
#
loop_
_entity_poly.entity_id
_entity_poly.type
_entity_poly.pdbx_seq_one_letter_code
_entity_poly.pdbx_strand_id
1 'polypeptide(L)'
;MAIEFNWAESGNSNFQLATGVTLTAGTINPNDLLIAVVVPLVPHTGDHGDGPLVGPPSGPVTPPSGWIQLDNTALSLDGVPANASVFYKVATGNESDNLHFGWTSQSDYSWTLLSYSGVDPTSPIDVFGGETNTGDYVDETIAPSVTTTSANDTLVSVWISKGGAEDYTADPTTTVRSNTNSNTYEFPQIMVGDEHLTSAGATSPNEMDQLYPTRDQRGFSIALREAACFMAGTMIRTPDGERAVETIVRGDRVVTSDGQPERVVWVGRQTISMLFADPLRILPVRIRADALGEGVPSRDFLLSPDHAILVGGVLIQAGALVNGTSIVRETKVPLTFTYYHVELEHHSLILAENTPAETFIDNVDRLAFDNWHEHEELYPEGKAIVEMPFARAKAHRQVPRVVRELLAARATNMAASSAQIVAA
;
A
#
# COMPACT_ATOMS: atom_id res chain seq x y z
N MET A 1 6.49 0.90 -8.36
CA MET A 1 7.00 1.19 -9.73
C MET A 1 5.83 1.28 -10.69
N ALA A 2 5.71 2.34 -11.48
CA ALA A 2 4.78 2.38 -12.62
C ALA A 2 5.46 1.72 -13.83
N ILE A 3 4.78 0.79 -14.48
CA ILE A 3 5.16 0.32 -15.81
C ILE A 3 4.37 1.19 -16.79
N GLU A 4 5.06 2.17 -17.37
CA GLU A 4 4.48 3.13 -18.30
C GLU A 4 4.61 2.59 -19.74
N PHE A 5 3.48 2.45 -20.45
CA PHE A 5 3.48 2.24 -21.90
C PHE A 5 2.52 3.20 -22.59
N ASN A 6 3.11 4.14 -23.30
CA ASN A 6 2.45 5.09 -24.20
C ASN A 6 2.34 4.45 -25.58
N TRP A 7 1.22 3.79 -25.91
CA TRP A 7 0.85 3.67 -27.33
C TRP A 7 -0.63 3.33 -27.54
N ALA A 8 -1.26 4.12 -28.41
CA ALA A 8 -2.61 3.96 -28.91
C ALA A 8 -2.61 3.06 -30.15
N GLU A 9 -3.40 1.98 -30.13
CA GLU A 9 -3.66 1.16 -31.31
C GLU A 9 -5.13 1.22 -31.69
N SER A 10 -5.43 1.39 -32.99
CA SER A 10 -6.76 1.15 -33.53
C SER A 10 -6.88 -0.34 -33.88
N GLY A 11 -7.82 -1.06 -33.25
CA GLY A 11 -7.91 -2.53 -33.43
C GLY A 11 -9.28 -3.14 -33.08
N ASN A 12 -9.59 -4.28 -33.71
CA ASN A 12 -10.88 -4.99 -33.57
C ASN A 12 -10.95 -5.98 -32.40
N SER A 13 -9.85 -6.18 -31.67
CA SER A 13 -9.80 -7.07 -30.52
C SER A 13 -8.39 -7.12 -29.94
N ASN A 14 -8.32 -7.10 -28.61
CA ASN A 14 -7.28 -7.66 -27.75
C ASN A 14 -5.95 -6.89 -27.66
N PHE A 15 -5.60 -6.57 -26.42
CA PHE A 15 -4.24 -6.24 -26.03
C PHE A 15 -3.36 -7.49 -26.06
N GLN A 16 -2.18 -7.40 -26.68
CA GLN A 16 -1.03 -8.25 -26.40
C GLN A 16 0.09 -7.31 -25.92
N LEU A 17 0.91 -7.73 -24.93
CA LEU A 17 2.18 -7.04 -24.72
C LEU A 17 2.91 -6.99 -26.06
N ALA A 18 3.30 -5.79 -26.50
CA ALA A 18 3.96 -5.60 -27.78
C ALA A 18 5.15 -6.58 -27.90
N THR A 19 5.32 -7.19 -29.07
CA THR A 19 6.50 -8.02 -29.38
C THR A 19 7.78 -7.25 -29.03
N GLY A 20 8.47 -7.69 -27.97
CA GLY A 20 9.66 -7.05 -27.42
C GLY A 20 9.55 -6.63 -25.95
N VAL A 21 8.35 -6.61 -25.37
CA VAL A 21 8.15 -6.41 -23.92
C VAL A 21 8.23 -7.76 -23.23
N THR A 22 9.26 -7.93 -22.39
CA THR A 22 9.31 -9.02 -21.42
C THR A 22 8.97 -8.40 -20.07
N LEU A 23 7.93 -8.86 -19.37
CA LEU A 23 7.93 -8.76 -17.91
C LEU A 23 9.03 -9.72 -17.48
N THR A 24 10.29 -9.28 -17.50
CA THR A 24 11.40 -10.15 -17.12
C THR A 24 11.08 -10.72 -15.75
N ALA A 25 11.03 -12.06 -15.67
CA ALA A 25 10.82 -12.78 -14.41
C ALA A 25 11.71 -12.15 -13.33
N GLY A 26 11.09 -11.61 -12.28
CA GLY A 26 11.77 -10.84 -11.22
C GLY A 26 11.54 -9.33 -11.19
N THR A 27 10.67 -8.75 -12.03
CA THR A 27 10.37 -7.29 -12.03
C THR A 27 9.19 -6.91 -11.12
N ILE A 28 8.26 -7.84 -10.87
CA ILE A 28 7.12 -7.68 -9.96
C ILE A 28 7.34 -8.67 -8.80
N ASN A 29 7.32 -8.20 -7.57
CA ASN A 29 7.49 -9.09 -6.42
C ASN A 29 6.18 -9.86 -6.18
N PRO A 30 6.25 -11.11 -5.66
CA PRO A 30 5.11 -11.69 -4.98
C PRO A 30 4.56 -10.70 -3.95
N ASN A 31 3.24 -10.64 -3.82
CA ASN A 31 2.52 -9.80 -2.85
C ASN A 31 2.55 -8.28 -3.13
N ASP A 32 3.14 -7.82 -4.23
CA ASP A 32 2.91 -6.46 -4.70
C ASP A 32 1.43 -6.26 -5.07
N LEU A 33 0.85 -5.11 -4.75
CA LEU A 33 -0.44 -4.71 -5.30
C LEU A 33 -0.23 -4.12 -6.70
N LEU A 34 -0.85 -4.76 -7.69
CA LEU A 34 -0.98 -4.23 -9.04
C LEU A 34 -2.27 -3.42 -9.15
N ILE A 35 -2.19 -2.21 -9.71
CA ILE A 35 -3.35 -1.39 -10.07
C ILE A 35 -3.30 -1.12 -11.56
N ALA A 36 -4.36 -1.50 -12.27
CA ALA A 36 -4.53 -1.23 -13.69
C ALA A 36 -5.67 -0.22 -13.88
N VAL A 37 -5.41 0.82 -14.66
CA VAL A 37 -6.44 1.75 -15.14
C VAL A 37 -6.55 1.58 -16.64
N VAL A 38 -7.76 1.38 -17.15
CA VAL A 38 -8.02 1.10 -18.56
C VAL A 38 -9.18 1.98 -19.03
N VAL A 39 -8.97 2.70 -20.12
CA VAL A 39 -9.93 3.67 -20.66
C VAL A 39 -10.12 3.50 -22.17
N PRO A 40 -11.07 2.66 -22.62
CA PRO A 40 -11.53 2.67 -24.00
C PRO A 40 -12.47 3.85 -24.29
N LEU A 41 -12.37 4.39 -25.51
CA LEU A 41 -13.10 5.54 -26.06
C LEU A 41 -13.62 5.18 -27.47
N VAL A 42 -14.73 5.80 -27.88
CA VAL A 42 -15.16 5.74 -29.29
C VAL A 42 -14.04 6.21 -30.23
N PRO A 43 -13.71 5.44 -31.28
CA PRO A 43 -12.66 5.82 -32.22
C PRO A 43 -12.93 7.19 -32.88
N HIS A 44 -11.92 8.04 -32.94
CA HIS A 44 -12.02 9.31 -33.66
C HIS A 44 -11.76 9.09 -35.17
N THR A 45 -12.74 9.34 -36.03
CA THR A 45 -12.52 9.33 -37.50
C THR A 45 -12.12 10.72 -37.99
N GLY A 46 -10.92 11.20 -37.64
CA GLY A 46 -10.21 12.35 -38.23
C GLY A 46 -10.91 13.73 -38.24
N ASP A 47 -10.09 14.78 -38.26
CA ASP A 47 -10.47 16.19 -38.40
C ASP A 47 -11.69 16.43 -39.31
N HIS A 48 -12.75 17.00 -38.73
CA HIS A 48 -14.00 17.47 -39.36
C HIS A 48 -15.14 16.45 -39.54
N GLY A 49 -15.84 16.14 -38.45
CA GLY A 49 -17.31 16.27 -38.35
C GLY A 49 -18.27 15.46 -39.25
N ASP A 50 -17.86 14.67 -40.24
CA ASP A 50 -18.79 14.08 -41.22
C ASP A 50 -18.53 12.59 -41.56
N GLY A 51 -18.24 11.76 -40.55
CA GLY A 51 -18.25 10.29 -40.66
C GLY A 51 -19.28 9.66 -39.71
N PRO A 52 -19.99 8.56 -40.08
CA PRO A 52 -20.91 7.93 -39.15
C PRO A 52 -20.13 7.43 -37.94
N LEU A 53 -20.51 7.92 -36.75
CA LEU A 53 -20.04 7.39 -35.49
C LEU A 53 -20.24 5.88 -35.51
N VAL A 54 -19.15 5.12 -35.65
CA VAL A 54 -19.18 3.68 -35.35
C VAL A 54 -19.41 3.65 -33.84
N GLY A 55 -20.52 3.05 -33.41
CA GLY A 55 -21.12 3.24 -32.09
C GLY A 55 -20.18 3.03 -30.89
N PRO A 56 -20.64 3.39 -29.68
CA PRO A 56 -19.84 3.36 -28.45
C PRO A 56 -19.05 2.06 -28.27
N PRO A 57 -17.95 2.06 -27.49
CA PRO A 57 -17.64 0.88 -26.70
C PRO A 57 -18.80 0.55 -25.79
N SER A 58 -19.74 -0.25 -26.29
CA SER A 58 -20.85 -0.75 -25.51
C SER A 58 -20.41 -2.01 -24.80
N GLY A 59 -19.65 -1.86 -23.71
CA GLY A 59 -19.35 -2.98 -22.82
C GLY A 59 -18.38 -2.61 -21.68
N PRO A 60 -18.59 -3.18 -20.47
CA PRO A 60 -17.61 -3.09 -19.38
C PRO A 60 -16.27 -3.69 -19.80
N VAL A 61 -15.15 -3.11 -19.36
CA VAL A 61 -13.84 -3.73 -19.53
C VAL A 61 -13.83 -5.03 -18.71
N THR A 62 -13.43 -6.13 -19.32
CA THR A 62 -13.30 -7.45 -18.69
C THR A 62 -11.84 -7.70 -18.37
N PRO A 63 -11.46 -7.86 -17.10
CA PRO A 63 -10.06 -8.04 -16.75
C PRO A 63 -9.62 -9.51 -16.90
N PRO A 64 -8.30 -9.79 -16.87
CA PRO A 64 -7.80 -11.15 -16.82
C PRO A 64 -8.26 -11.88 -15.56
N SER A 65 -8.20 -13.22 -15.56
CA SER A 65 -8.49 -14.01 -14.37
C SER A 65 -7.62 -13.59 -13.17
N GLY A 66 -8.24 -13.49 -12.00
CA GLY A 66 -7.57 -13.11 -10.74
C GLY A 66 -7.43 -11.61 -10.51
N TRP A 67 -7.97 -10.76 -11.39
CA TRP A 67 -8.11 -9.33 -11.17
C TRP A 67 -9.48 -9.01 -10.57
N ILE A 68 -9.51 -8.04 -9.66
CA ILE A 68 -10.71 -7.54 -9.00
C ILE A 68 -11.01 -6.14 -9.53
N GLN A 69 -12.28 -5.87 -9.82
CA GLN A 69 -12.75 -4.57 -10.28
C GLN A 69 -13.02 -3.64 -9.10
N LEU A 70 -12.40 -2.46 -9.09
CA LEU A 70 -12.74 -1.37 -8.17
C LEU A 70 -13.79 -0.44 -8.77
N ASP A 71 -13.64 -0.12 -10.06
CA ASP A 71 -14.59 0.71 -10.79
C ASP A 71 -14.62 0.31 -12.27
N ASN A 72 -15.77 0.51 -12.91
CA ASN A 72 -16.00 0.22 -14.33
C ASN A 72 -17.22 1.02 -14.78
N THR A 73 -17.09 2.34 -14.70
CA THR A 73 -18.21 3.25 -14.90
C THR A 73 -18.04 4.00 -16.21
N ALA A 74 -19.13 4.04 -16.97
CA ALA A 74 -19.20 4.80 -18.22
C ALA A 74 -18.98 6.30 -17.94
N LEU A 75 -18.22 6.95 -18.81
CA LEU A 75 -18.12 8.41 -18.83
C LEU A 75 -18.19 8.96 -20.25
N SER A 76 -18.25 10.28 -20.37
CA SER A 76 -18.05 11.01 -21.62
C SER A 76 -16.70 11.71 -21.49
N LEU A 77 -15.89 11.80 -22.53
CA LEU A 77 -14.67 12.63 -22.53
C LEU A 77 -14.85 13.68 -23.61
N ASP A 78 -15.16 14.91 -23.19
CA ASP A 78 -15.48 16.03 -24.09
C ASP A 78 -16.58 15.64 -25.11
N GLY A 79 -17.69 15.12 -24.59
CA GLY A 79 -18.84 14.67 -25.39
C GLY A 79 -18.69 13.31 -26.08
N VAL A 80 -17.51 12.67 -26.00
CA VAL A 80 -17.24 11.38 -26.65
C VAL A 80 -17.41 10.23 -25.65
N PRO A 81 -18.27 9.23 -25.92
CA PRO A 81 -18.47 8.12 -24.99
C PRO A 81 -17.19 7.32 -24.72
N ALA A 82 -16.91 7.06 -23.44
CA ALA A 82 -15.80 6.24 -22.95
C ALA A 82 -16.22 5.37 -21.76
N ASN A 83 -15.35 4.47 -21.35
CA ASN A 83 -15.50 3.72 -20.12
C ASN A 83 -14.21 3.80 -19.32
N ALA A 84 -14.27 4.21 -18.06
CA ALA A 84 -13.10 4.26 -17.20
C ALA A 84 -13.19 3.10 -16.20
N SER A 85 -12.19 2.21 -16.27
CA SER A 85 -12.15 1.02 -15.43
C SER A 85 -10.87 0.97 -14.60
N VAL A 86 -11.01 0.67 -13.32
CA VAL A 86 -9.91 0.48 -12.38
C VAL A 86 -9.99 -0.94 -11.84
N PHE A 87 -8.90 -1.66 -11.98
CA PHE A 87 -8.74 -3.01 -11.48
C PHE A 87 -7.53 -3.08 -10.57
N TYR A 88 -7.56 -4.02 -9.63
CA TYR A 88 -6.36 -4.40 -8.91
C TYR A 88 -6.18 -5.91 -8.89
N LYS A 89 -4.94 -6.32 -8.69
CA LYS A 89 -4.57 -7.71 -8.48
C LYS A 89 -3.39 -7.75 -7.53
N VAL A 90 -3.38 -8.75 -6.67
CA VAL A 90 -2.22 -9.07 -5.87
C VAL A 90 -1.30 -9.96 -6.69
N ALA A 91 -0.06 -9.53 -6.86
CA ALA A 91 0.90 -10.23 -7.68
C ALA A 91 1.29 -11.57 -7.06
N THR A 92 1.35 -12.60 -7.89
CA THR A 92 1.78 -13.95 -7.49
C THR A 92 3.29 -14.16 -7.64
N GLY A 93 4.02 -13.17 -8.17
CA GLY A 93 5.44 -13.28 -8.55
C GLY A 93 5.71 -14.06 -9.85
N ASN A 94 4.69 -14.68 -10.44
CA ASN A 94 4.74 -15.39 -11.72
C ASN A 94 3.78 -14.77 -12.74
N GLU A 95 3.67 -13.44 -12.72
CA GLU A 95 2.74 -12.73 -13.60
C GLU A 95 3.12 -12.95 -15.05
N SER A 96 2.11 -13.30 -15.86
CA SER A 96 2.30 -13.52 -17.28
C SER A 96 2.52 -12.19 -17.98
N ASP A 97 3.43 -12.21 -18.95
CA ASP A 97 3.65 -11.17 -19.97
C ASP A 97 2.45 -11.01 -20.93
N ASN A 98 1.25 -11.37 -20.51
CA ASN A 98 0.08 -11.48 -21.39
C ASN A 98 -1.19 -11.13 -20.62
N LEU A 99 -1.26 -9.88 -20.15
CA LEU A 99 -2.38 -9.35 -19.36
C LEU A 99 -3.52 -8.89 -20.29
N HIS A 100 -4.53 -9.73 -20.49
CA HIS A 100 -5.68 -9.45 -21.37
C HIS A 100 -6.83 -8.70 -20.67
N PHE A 101 -6.97 -7.40 -20.94
CA PHE A 101 -8.19 -6.64 -20.65
C PHE A 101 -9.03 -6.52 -21.93
N GLY A 102 -10.27 -7.02 -21.92
CA GLY A 102 -11.12 -7.12 -23.11
C GLY A 102 -12.36 -6.23 -23.08
N TRP A 103 -12.84 -5.83 -24.26
CA TRP A 103 -14.11 -5.12 -24.47
C TRP A 103 -14.73 -5.53 -25.82
N THR A 104 -15.95 -5.11 -26.10
CA THR A 104 -16.84 -5.72 -27.12
C THR A 104 -16.86 -5.00 -28.47
N SER A 105 -16.02 -3.99 -28.69
CA SER A 105 -16.08 -3.06 -29.81
C SER A 105 -14.69 -2.55 -30.24
N GLN A 106 -14.57 -2.05 -31.47
CA GLN A 106 -13.39 -1.27 -31.85
C GLN A 106 -13.36 0.03 -31.04
N SER A 107 -12.21 0.34 -30.45
CA SER A 107 -12.05 1.51 -29.57
C SER A 107 -10.62 2.01 -29.63
N ASP A 108 -10.47 3.33 -29.52
CA ASP A 108 -9.21 3.94 -29.13
C ASP A 108 -9.09 3.77 -27.60
N TYR A 109 -7.89 3.57 -27.06
CA TYR A 109 -7.76 3.32 -25.62
C TYR A 109 -6.42 3.78 -25.04
N SER A 110 -6.46 4.08 -23.75
CA SER A 110 -5.27 4.32 -22.92
C SER A 110 -5.32 3.41 -21.70
N TRP A 111 -4.15 3.03 -21.18
CA TRP A 111 -4.08 2.24 -19.95
C TRP A 111 -2.77 2.52 -19.20
N THR A 112 -2.73 2.16 -17.93
CA THR A 112 -1.51 2.16 -17.12
C THR A 112 -1.54 1.03 -16.10
N LEU A 113 -0.37 0.54 -15.71
CA LEU A 113 -0.18 -0.50 -14.70
C LEU A 113 0.85 -0.06 -13.67
N LEU A 114 0.44 -0.04 -12.41
CA LEU A 114 1.26 0.35 -11.27
C LEU A 114 1.48 -0.86 -10.38
N SER A 115 2.68 -1.01 -9.83
CA SER A 115 3.00 -1.95 -8.77
C SER A 115 3.35 -1.21 -7.48
N TYR A 116 2.71 -1.59 -6.38
CA TYR A 116 2.89 -1.07 -5.04
C TYR A 116 3.33 -2.18 -4.07
N SER A 117 4.57 -2.09 -3.60
CA SER A 117 5.12 -3.01 -2.61
C SER A 117 4.78 -2.62 -1.17
N GLY A 118 4.76 -3.59 -0.26
CA GLY A 118 4.47 -3.36 1.16
C GLY A 118 3.00 -3.06 1.46
N VAL A 119 2.13 -3.24 0.47
CA VAL A 119 0.68 -3.15 0.63
C VAL A 119 0.14 -4.46 1.20
N ASP A 120 -0.90 -4.39 2.02
CA ASP A 120 -1.68 -5.55 2.46
C ASP A 120 -2.26 -6.27 1.23
N PRO A 121 -1.82 -7.47 0.85
CA PRO A 121 -2.27 -8.13 -0.36
C PRO A 121 -3.59 -8.89 -0.19
N THR A 122 -4.30 -8.67 0.91
CA THR A 122 -5.57 -9.36 1.19
C THR A 122 -6.72 -8.39 1.22
N SER A 123 -6.55 -7.28 1.95
CA SER A 123 -7.41 -6.12 1.89
C SER A 123 -6.60 -4.89 1.44
N PRO A 124 -6.04 -4.91 0.22
CA PRO A 124 -5.13 -3.86 -0.26
C PRO A 124 -5.73 -2.48 -0.29
N ILE A 125 -7.06 -2.40 -0.40
CA ILE A 125 -7.79 -1.16 -0.54
C ILE A 125 -8.44 -0.84 0.80
N ASP A 126 -8.02 0.25 1.44
CA ASP A 126 -8.64 0.77 2.65
C ASP A 126 -9.96 1.46 2.33
N VAL A 127 -9.91 2.39 1.37
CA VAL A 127 -11.06 3.13 0.88
C VAL A 127 -10.87 3.45 -0.60
N PHE A 128 -11.96 3.36 -1.34
CA PHE A 128 -12.04 3.81 -2.73
C PHE A 128 -13.11 4.90 -2.81
N GLY A 129 -12.73 6.07 -3.32
CA GLY A 129 -13.62 7.20 -3.58
C GLY A 129 -13.64 7.51 -5.07
N GLY A 130 -14.78 7.28 -5.72
CA GLY A 130 -14.98 7.64 -7.11
C GLY A 130 -16.29 8.40 -7.24
N GLU A 131 -16.22 9.72 -7.50
CA GLU A 131 -17.27 10.52 -8.14
C GLU A 131 -16.93 12.01 -8.07
N THR A 132 -15.98 12.41 -8.90
CA THR A 132 -15.86 13.78 -9.39
C THR A 132 -16.04 13.68 -10.88
N ASN A 133 -17.25 13.97 -11.35
CA ASN A 133 -17.56 14.07 -12.77
C ASN A 133 -18.00 15.50 -13.04
N THR A 134 -17.21 16.25 -13.79
CA THR A 134 -17.55 17.64 -14.16
C THR A 134 -18.19 17.66 -15.54
N GLY A 135 -19.50 17.91 -15.59
CA GLY A 135 -20.23 18.03 -16.86
C GLY A 135 -19.99 19.34 -17.62
N ASP A 136 -19.15 20.23 -17.09
CA ASP A 136 -18.81 21.55 -17.66
C ASP A 136 -17.32 21.60 -18.04
N TYR A 137 -16.97 22.53 -18.93
CA TYR A 137 -15.57 22.78 -19.33
C TYR A 137 -14.81 23.34 -18.13
N VAL A 138 -13.92 22.52 -17.56
CA VAL A 138 -13.08 22.89 -16.43
C VAL A 138 -11.62 22.61 -16.78
N ASP A 139 -10.73 23.41 -16.23
CA ASP A 139 -9.27 23.27 -16.30
C ASP A 139 -8.73 22.35 -15.21
N GLU A 140 -9.56 21.86 -14.29
CA GLU A 140 -9.12 21.02 -13.16
C GLU A 140 -9.86 19.67 -13.13
N THR A 141 -9.10 18.57 -13.06
CA THR A 141 -9.63 17.25 -12.68
C THR A 141 -9.41 17.03 -11.20
N ILE A 142 -10.48 16.78 -10.46
CA ILE A 142 -10.41 16.56 -9.01
C ILE A 142 -10.42 15.05 -8.74
N ALA A 143 -9.51 14.52 -7.94
CA ALA A 143 -9.65 13.22 -7.28
C ALA A 143 -10.31 13.47 -5.90
N PRO A 144 -11.43 12.80 -5.56
CA PRO A 144 -12.24 13.19 -4.42
C PRO A 144 -11.53 12.95 -3.09
N SER A 145 -11.92 13.70 -2.05
CA SER A 145 -11.53 13.38 -0.67
C SER A 145 -12.05 12.00 -0.28
N VAL A 146 -11.22 11.23 0.42
CA VAL A 146 -11.61 9.96 1.06
C VAL A 146 -11.33 10.03 2.56
N THR A 147 -12.07 9.25 3.34
CA THR A 147 -11.79 9.13 4.78
C THR A 147 -11.10 7.81 5.05
N THR A 148 -9.78 7.84 5.22
CA THR A 148 -9.01 6.64 5.49
C THR A 148 -9.22 6.16 6.93
N THR A 149 -9.17 4.85 7.13
CA THR A 149 -9.33 4.21 8.43
C THR A 149 -8.00 4.02 9.15
N SER A 150 -6.88 4.06 8.41
CA SER A 150 -5.54 3.87 8.94
C SER A 150 -4.62 5.04 8.60
N ALA A 151 -3.66 5.29 9.51
CA ALA A 151 -2.55 6.18 9.19
C ALA A 151 -1.51 5.37 8.42
N ASN A 152 -0.64 6.06 7.71
CA ASN A 152 0.34 5.46 6.80
C ASN A 152 -0.27 4.79 5.56
N ASP A 153 -1.56 4.96 5.26
CA ASP A 153 -2.06 4.51 3.96
C ASP A 153 -1.41 5.33 2.82
N THR A 154 -1.24 4.71 1.65
CA THR A 154 -0.84 5.44 0.43
C THR A 154 -2.12 5.89 -0.24
N LEU A 155 -2.29 7.18 -0.44
CA LEU A 155 -3.35 7.69 -1.30
C LEU A 155 -2.86 7.67 -2.74
N VAL A 156 -3.55 6.93 -3.60
CA VAL A 156 -3.35 6.94 -5.05
C VAL A 156 -4.47 7.75 -5.66
N SER A 157 -4.10 8.83 -6.34
CA SER A 157 -5.01 9.71 -7.07
C SER A 157 -4.90 9.43 -8.56
N VAL A 158 -6.03 9.11 -9.19
CA VAL A 158 -6.13 8.83 -10.62
C VAL A 158 -6.96 9.93 -11.25
N TRP A 159 -6.47 10.50 -12.34
CA TRP A 159 -7.16 11.53 -13.12
C TRP A 159 -7.28 11.08 -14.57
N ILE A 160 -8.48 11.25 -15.13
CA ILE A 160 -8.84 10.85 -16.48
C ILE A 160 -9.53 12.01 -17.17
N SER A 161 -9.07 12.33 -18.38
CA SER A 161 -9.64 13.38 -19.20
C SER A 161 -9.48 13.08 -20.69
N LYS A 162 -10.06 13.93 -21.55
CA LYS A 162 -9.73 13.92 -22.98
C LYS A 162 -8.30 14.43 -23.13
N GLY A 163 -7.50 13.80 -23.99
CA GLY A 163 -6.10 14.16 -24.20
C GLY A 163 -5.90 15.63 -24.57
N GLY A 164 -4.70 16.13 -24.30
CA GLY A 164 -4.28 17.51 -24.56
C GLY A 164 -2.77 17.60 -24.80
N ALA A 165 -2.31 18.70 -25.39
CA ALA A 165 -0.96 18.79 -25.96
C ALA A 165 0.19 19.15 -24.98
N GLU A 166 -0.04 19.31 -23.67
CA GLU A 166 0.98 19.81 -22.73
C GLU A 166 0.90 19.21 -21.30
N ASP A 167 1.93 19.50 -20.49
CA ASP A 167 2.18 18.92 -19.16
C ASP A 167 1.10 19.31 -18.12
N TYR A 168 0.62 18.30 -17.39
CA TYR A 168 -0.31 18.46 -16.28
C TYR A 168 0.46 18.70 -14.99
N THR A 169 -0.12 19.51 -14.09
CA THR A 169 0.46 19.76 -12.77
C THR A 169 -0.43 19.13 -11.71
N ALA A 170 0.10 18.13 -11.01
CA ALA A 170 -0.54 17.55 -9.84
C ALA A 170 -0.33 18.44 -8.60
N ASP A 171 -1.15 18.23 -7.56
CA ASP A 171 -0.92 18.82 -6.24
C ASP A 171 0.55 18.62 -5.79
N PRO A 172 1.22 19.66 -5.24
CA PRO A 172 2.61 19.59 -4.80
C PRO A 172 2.96 18.45 -3.82
N THR A 173 1.99 17.91 -3.09
CA THR A 173 2.21 16.76 -2.18
C THR A 173 2.19 15.41 -2.89
N THR A 174 1.67 15.38 -4.12
CA THR A 174 1.51 14.17 -4.92
C THR A 174 2.75 13.90 -5.76
N THR A 175 3.28 12.68 -5.68
CA THR A 175 4.31 12.18 -6.61
C THR A 175 3.65 11.56 -7.83
N VAL A 176 3.84 12.15 -9.01
CA VAL A 176 3.35 11.58 -10.28
C VAL A 176 4.07 10.26 -10.56
N ARG A 177 3.30 9.20 -10.81
CA ARG A 177 3.79 7.85 -11.13
C ARG A 177 3.61 7.48 -12.58
N SER A 178 2.52 7.91 -13.19
CA SER A 178 2.21 7.63 -14.58
C SER A 178 1.53 8.83 -15.23
N ASN A 179 1.88 9.11 -16.48
CA ASN A 179 1.20 10.08 -17.32
C ASN A 179 1.21 9.52 -18.75
N THR A 180 0.05 9.12 -19.27
CA THR A 180 -0.03 8.46 -20.58
C THR A 180 0.06 9.43 -21.77
N ASN A 181 0.69 10.61 -21.58
CA ASN A 181 0.66 11.79 -22.45
C ASN A 181 0.41 11.45 -23.93
N SER A 182 -0.83 11.68 -24.39
CA SER A 182 -1.23 11.33 -25.76
C SER A 182 -0.76 12.33 -26.81
N ASN A 183 -0.20 13.50 -26.41
CA ASN A 183 0.22 14.63 -27.27
C ASN A 183 -0.83 15.02 -28.36
N THR A 184 -2.05 14.55 -28.25
CA THR A 184 -3.13 14.65 -29.24
C THR A 184 -4.46 14.66 -28.51
N TYR A 185 -5.41 15.46 -28.99
CA TYR A 185 -6.74 15.59 -28.39
C TYR A 185 -7.65 14.37 -28.66
N GLU A 186 -7.16 13.37 -29.37
CA GLU A 186 -7.96 12.25 -29.89
C GLU A 186 -8.04 11.08 -28.90
N PHE A 187 -7.10 10.94 -27.96
CA PHE A 187 -7.05 9.80 -27.04
C PHE A 187 -7.32 10.18 -25.59
N PRO A 188 -7.86 9.27 -24.76
CA PRO A 188 -7.96 9.48 -23.32
C PRO A 188 -6.58 9.69 -22.70
N GLN A 189 -6.50 10.55 -21.69
CA GLN A 189 -5.31 10.71 -20.89
C GLN A 189 -5.54 10.19 -19.48
N ILE A 190 -4.58 9.42 -18.97
CA ILE A 190 -4.56 8.90 -17.62
C ILE A 190 -3.33 9.44 -16.92
N MET A 191 -3.54 10.16 -15.83
CA MET A 191 -2.49 10.51 -14.90
C MET A 191 -2.74 9.78 -13.58
N VAL A 192 -1.68 9.23 -12.99
CA VAL A 192 -1.75 8.63 -11.66
C VAL A 192 -0.62 9.20 -10.82
N GLY A 193 -0.96 9.67 -9.65
CA GLY A 193 0.00 10.10 -8.64
C GLY A 193 -0.31 9.46 -7.29
N ASP A 194 0.65 9.49 -6.39
CA ASP A 194 0.45 9.02 -5.04
C ASP A 194 1.12 9.89 -3.99
N GLU A 195 0.62 9.78 -2.76
CA GLU A 195 1.20 10.42 -1.58
C GLU A 195 1.07 9.53 -0.34
N HIS A 196 2.00 9.70 0.60
CA HIS A 196 2.00 8.97 1.87
C HIS A 196 1.19 9.73 2.92
N LEU A 197 0.12 9.12 3.44
CA LEU A 197 -0.72 9.75 4.44
C LEU A 197 -0.12 9.57 5.84
N THR A 198 0.32 10.65 6.47
CA THR A 198 0.86 10.59 7.85
C THR A 198 -0.24 10.43 8.92
N SER A 199 -1.50 10.41 8.52
CA SER A 199 -2.66 10.41 9.40
C SER A 199 -3.88 9.74 8.76
N ALA A 200 -4.60 8.92 9.53
CA ALA A 200 -5.95 8.47 9.16
C ALA A 200 -6.93 9.64 9.03
N GLY A 201 -8.07 9.42 8.38
CA GLY A 201 -9.20 10.35 8.34
C GLY A 201 -9.39 11.02 6.98
N ALA A 202 -10.18 12.09 6.96
CA ALA A 202 -10.50 12.79 5.73
C ALA A 202 -9.23 13.39 5.10
N THR A 203 -8.98 13.03 3.85
CA THR A 203 -7.97 13.66 3.00
C THR A 203 -8.53 14.95 2.41
N SER A 204 -7.68 15.80 1.87
CA SER A 204 -8.15 16.79 0.90
C SER A 204 -8.43 16.10 -0.44
N PRO A 205 -9.28 16.67 -1.30
CA PRO A 205 -9.26 16.33 -2.71
C PRO A 205 -7.89 16.67 -3.30
N ASN A 206 -7.40 15.88 -4.26
CA ASN A 206 -6.18 16.19 -4.98
C ASN A 206 -6.53 16.64 -6.40
N GLU A 207 -5.93 17.75 -6.82
CA GLU A 207 -6.24 18.39 -8.09
C GLU A 207 -5.14 18.08 -9.11
N MET A 208 -5.56 17.91 -10.36
CA MET A 208 -4.70 17.93 -11.52
C MET A 208 -5.16 19.08 -12.41
N ASP A 209 -4.28 20.07 -12.57
CA ASP A 209 -4.49 21.22 -13.44
C ASP A 209 -4.13 20.89 -14.89
N GLN A 210 -4.97 21.35 -15.81
CA GLN A 210 -4.87 21.20 -17.25
C GLN A 210 -4.80 22.58 -17.91
N LEU A 211 -3.88 22.76 -18.86
CA LEU A 211 -3.77 24.05 -19.58
C LEU A 211 -5.03 24.42 -20.40
N TYR A 212 -5.78 23.42 -20.88
CA TYR A 212 -6.98 23.62 -21.68
C TYR A 212 -8.17 22.95 -21.01
N PRO A 213 -9.31 23.65 -20.89
CA PRO A 213 -10.46 23.07 -20.25
C PRO A 213 -11.03 21.95 -21.13
N THR A 214 -11.35 20.82 -20.51
CA THR A 214 -12.10 19.73 -21.14
C THR A 214 -13.35 19.45 -20.33
N ARG A 215 -14.32 18.80 -20.95
CA ARG A 215 -15.58 18.43 -20.30
C ARG A 215 -15.60 16.96 -19.91
N ASP A 216 -16.44 16.64 -18.94
CA ASP A 216 -16.78 15.28 -18.55
C ASP A 216 -15.55 14.52 -17.98
N GLN A 217 -14.65 15.23 -17.28
CA GLN A 217 -13.45 14.66 -16.67
C GLN A 217 -13.78 13.80 -15.45
N ARG A 218 -12.86 12.92 -15.04
CA ARG A 218 -13.06 12.03 -13.90
C ARG A 218 -11.82 11.86 -13.03
N GLY A 219 -12.01 11.87 -11.72
CA GLY A 219 -10.97 11.51 -10.76
C GLY A 219 -11.38 10.45 -9.76
N PHE A 220 -10.38 9.76 -9.21
CA PHE A 220 -10.52 8.72 -8.20
C PHE A 220 -9.44 8.82 -7.15
N SER A 221 -9.79 8.37 -5.97
CA SER A 221 -8.89 8.22 -4.84
C SER A 221 -8.94 6.80 -4.32
N ILE A 222 -7.77 6.17 -4.18
CA ILE A 222 -7.59 4.81 -3.70
C ILE A 222 -6.61 4.83 -2.55
N ALA A 223 -7.04 4.54 -1.33
CA ALA A 223 -6.14 4.41 -0.19
C ALA A 223 -5.66 2.96 -0.04
N LEU A 224 -4.36 2.74 0.08
CA LEU A 224 -3.72 1.42 0.16
C LEU A 224 -3.21 1.10 1.57
N ARG A 225 -3.58 -0.05 2.12
CA ARG A 225 -3.17 -0.51 3.48
C ARG A 225 -1.75 -1.06 3.52
N GLU A 226 -1.02 -0.92 4.63
CA GLU A 226 0.33 -1.51 4.85
C GLU A 226 0.33 -2.74 5.78
N ALA A 227 1.42 -3.54 5.77
CA ALA A 227 1.60 -4.75 6.59
C ALA A 227 2.47 -4.57 7.88
N ALA A 228 2.12 -5.30 8.96
CA ALA A 228 2.70 -5.19 10.31
C ALA A 228 3.63 -6.37 10.69
N CYS A 229 4.93 -6.19 10.98
CA CYS A 229 5.88 -7.30 11.20
C CYS A 229 7.14 -6.98 12.06
N PHE A 230 7.85 -8.01 12.54
CA PHE A 230 9.17 -7.98 13.22
C PHE A 230 10.34 -8.09 12.24
N MET A 231 11.40 -7.27 12.35
CA MET A 231 12.58 -7.43 11.49
C MET A 231 13.41 -8.66 11.90
N ALA A 232 14.03 -9.34 10.93
CA ALA A 232 15.02 -10.39 11.18
C ALA A 232 16.06 -9.98 12.24
N GLY A 233 16.42 -10.92 13.12
CA GLY A 233 17.32 -10.70 14.26
C GLY A 233 16.63 -10.24 15.54
N THR A 234 15.33 -9.92 15.50
CA THR A 234 14.52 -9.64 16.70
C THR A 234 14.51 -10.86 17.62
N MET A 235 14.91 -10.67 18.88
CA MET A 235 14.93 -11.71 19.89
C MET A 235 13.56 -11.86 20.56
N ILE A 236 12.96 -13.04 20.44
CA ILE A 236 11.71 -13.42 21.08
C ILE A 236 12.02 -14.27 22.30
N ARG A 237 11.41 -13.93 23.44
CA ARG A 237 11.56 -14.71 24.66
C ARG A 237 10.88 -16.07 24.51
N THR A 238 11.61 -17.13 24.80
CA THR A 238 11.11 -18.50 24.93
C THR A 238 11.39 -19.02 26.34
N PRO A 239 10.76 -20.14 26.77
CA PRO A 239 11.01 -20.71 28.10
C PRO A 239 12.48 -21.03 28.38
N ASP A 240 13.24 -21.38 27.35
CA ASP A 240 14.63 -21.82 27.44
C ASP A 240 15.64 -20.69 27.17
N GLY A 241 15.16 -19.46 26.97
CA GLY A 241 15.98 -18.29 26.63
C GLY A 241 15.44 -17.53 25.43
N GLU A 242 16.16 -16.51 24.99
CA GLU A 242 15.75 -15.71 23.83
C GLU A 242 16.22 -16.36 22.53
N ARG A 243 15.36 -16.36 21.51
CA ARG A 243 15.65 -16.88 20.17
C ARG A 243 15.30 -15.85 19.12
N ALA A 244 16.11 -15.74 18.07
CA ALA A 244 15.82 -14.83 16.97
C ALA A 244 14.54 -15.27 16.23
N VAL A 245 13.71 -14.31 15.82
CA VAL A 245 12.38 -14.54 15.25
C VAL A 245 12.43 -15.45 14.03
N GLU A 246 13.45 -15.33 13.17
CA GLU A 246 13.65 -16.16 11.99
C GLU A 246 13.96 -17.63 12.30
N THR A 247 14.30 -17.94 13.56
CA THR A 247 14.56 -19.31 14.01
C THR A 247 13.36 -19.95 14.70
N ILE A 248 12.32 -19.18 15.02
CA ILE A 248 11.09 -19.68 15.63
C ILE A 248 10.31 -20.45 14.56
N VAL A 249 9.86 -21.64 14.91
CA VAL A 249 9.06 -22.48 14.02
C VAL A 249 7.76 -22.90 14.68
N ARG A 250 6.81 -23.35 13.85
CA ARG A 250 5.55 -23.91 14.35
C ARG A 250 5.82 -25.01 15.38
N GLY A 251 5.12 -24.90 16.50
CA GLY A 251 5.17 -25.82 17.62
C GLY A 251 6.19 -25.48 18.71
N ASP A 252 7.06 -24.50 18.46
CA ASP A 252 7.84 -23.85 19.51
C ASP A 252 6.90 -23.17 20.54
N ARG A 253 7.46 -22.86 21.71
CA ARG A 253 6.80 -22.07 22.74
C ARG A 253 7.49 -20.72 22.87
N VAL A 254 6.70 -19.66 22.95
CA VAL A 254 7.18 -18.30 23.26
C VAL A 254 6.52 -17.82 24.55
N VAL A 255 7.18 -16.92 25.26
CA VAL A 255 6.67 -16.35 26.51
C VAL A 255 5.83 -15.13 26.19
N THR A 256 4.58 -15.18 26.61
CA THR A 256 3.64 -14.07 26.51
C THR A 256 3.92 -13.04 27.62
N SER A 257 3.37 -11.83 27.48
CA SER A 257 3.65 -10.71 28.39
C SER A 257 3.20 -10.92 29.84
N ASP A 258 2.27 -11.86 30.08
CA ASP A 258 1.85 -12.28 31.42
C ASP A 258 2.77 -13.36 32.03
N GLY A 259 3.82 -13.75 31.29
CA GLY A 259 4.81 -14.74 31.68
C GLY A 259 4.44 -16.18 31.30
N GLN A 260 3.28 -16.43 30.68
CA GLN A 260 2.88 -17.79 30.31
C GLN A 260 3.48 -18.23 28.97
N PRO A 261 3.98 -19.48 28.88
CA PRO A 261 4.47 -20.02 27.62
C PRO A 261 3.30 -20.47 26.74
N GLU A 262 3.21 -19.92 25.53
CA GLU A 262 2.16 -20.25 24.56
C GLU A 262 2.76 -20.81 23.27
N ARG A 263 2.02 -21.71 22.61
CA ARG A 263 2.48 -22.42 21.42
C ARG A 263 2.36 -21.52 20.20
N VAL A 264 3.44 -21.46 19.43
CA VAL A 264 3.46 -20.88 18.08
C VAL A 264 2.73 -21.82 17.14
N VAL A 265 1.68 -21.33 16.50
CA VAL A 265 0.92 -22.12 15.52
C VAL A 265 1.38 -21.88 14.09
N TRP A 266 1.96 -20.70 13.84
CA TRP A 266 2.48 -20.31 12.53
C TRP A 266 3.44 -19.13 12.67
N VAL A 267 4.37 -19.02 11.73
CA VAL A 267 5.26 -17.87 11.58
C VAL A 267 5.20 -17.42 10.13
N GLY A 268 4.63 -16.25 9.89
CA GLY A 268 4.65 -15.63 8.57
C GLY A 268 6.02 -15.01 8.29
N ARG A 269 6.51 -15.10 7.05
CA ARG A 269 7.70 -14.39 6.57
C ARG A 269 7.35 -13.51 5.38
N GLN A 270 7.89 -12.31 5.31
CA GLN A 270 7.66 -11.38 4.21
C GLN A 270 8.98 -10.75 3.78
N THR A 271 9.34 -10.96 2.53
CA THR A 271 10.57 -10.41 1.97
C THR A 271 10.30 -9.02 1.37
N ILE A 272 11.03 -8.02 1.85
CA ILE A 272 10.93 -6.63 1.42
C ILE A 272 12.11 -6.27 0.54
N SER A 273 11.83 -5.67 -0.62
CA SER A 273 12.82 -5.04 -1.47
C SER A 273 12.71 -3.52 -1.39
N MET A 274 13.83 -2.85 -1.15
CA MET A 274 13.96 -1.39 -1.25
C MET A 274 13.87 -0.90 -2.69
N LEU A 275 14.02 -1.79 -3.68
CA LEU A 275 13.80 -1.45 -5.07
C LEU A 275 12.30 -1.20 -5.26
N PHE A 276 11.95 0.06 -5.51
CA PHE A 276 10.60 0.51 -5.87
C PHE A 276 9.54 0.57 -4.76
N ALA A 277 9.95 0.34 -3.52
CA ALA A 277 9.10 0.56 -2.35
C ALA A 277 9.23 2.00 -1.83
N ASP A 278 8.15 2.57 -1.31
CA ASP A 278 8.19 3.84 -0.61
C ASP A 278 8.90 3.66 0.75
N PRO A 279 10.03 4.35 0.99
CA PRO A 279 10.77 4.23 2.24
C PRO A 279 9.93 4.54 3.48
N LEU A 280 8.94 5.43 3.42
CA LEU A 280 8.13 5.75 4.61
C LEU A 280 7.26 4.57 5.08
N ARG A 281 6.93 3.67 4.15
CA ARG A 281 6.08 2.48 4.33
C ARG A 281 6.87 1.27 4.80
N ILE A 282 8.03 1.05 4.20
CA ILE A 282 8.77 -0.18 4.41
C ILE A 282 9.93 -0.06 5.40
N LEU A 283 10.46 1.16 5.61
CA LEU A 283 11.63 1.31 6.47
C LEU A 283 11.26 0.96 7.91
N PRO A 284 12.07 0.11 8.57
CA PRO A 284 11.81 -0.25 9.95
C PRO A 284 11.82 0.98 10.86
N VAL A 285 10.95 0.99 11.86
CA VAL A 285 11.06 1.88 13.00
C VAL A 285 12.03 1.24 13.99
N ARG A 286 13.13 1.95 14.27
CA ARG A 286 14.06 1.64 15.35
C ARG A 286 13.58 2.29 16.64
N ILE A 287 13.23 1.45 17.60
CA ILE A 287 13.07 1.83 19.00
C ILE A 287 14.39 1.50 19.69
N ARG A 288 15.13 2.52 20.13
CA ARG A 288 16.43 2.28 20.78
C ARG A 288 16.27 1.50 22.08
N ALA A 289 17.31 0.76 22.46
CA ALA A 289 17.42 0.21 23.81
C ALA A 289 17.04 1.27 24.85
N ASP A 290 16.29 0.87 25.88
CA ASP A 290 15.83 1.74 26.97
C ASP A 290 14.79 2.83 26.60
N ALA A 291 14.31 2.90 25.35
CA ALA A 291 13.48 4.02 24.89
C ALA A 291 12.04 4.04 25.45
N LEU A 292 11.48 2.88 25.79
CA LEU A 292 10.10 2.74 26.32
C LEU A 292 10.09 2.61 27.85
N GLY A 293 11.21 2.23 28.44
CA GLY A 293 11.40 2.01 29.87
C GLY A 293 12.82 1.51 30.14
N GLU A 294 13.20 1.35 31.42
CA GLU A 294 14.49 0.75 31.75
C GLU A 294 14.54 -0.72 31.32
N GLY A 295 15.53 -1.04 30.48
CA GLY A 295 15.64 -2.33 29.82
C GLY A 295 14.51 -2.64 28.84
N VAL A 296 13.74 -1.63 28.38
CA VAL A 296 12.62 -1.81 27.44
C VAL A 296 12.72 -0.81 26.29
N PRO A 297 12.99 -1.26 25.05
CA PRO A 297 13.47 -2.60 24.73
C PRO A 297 14.86 -2.87 25.34
N SER A 298 15.23 -4.14 25.52
CA SER A 298 16.52 -4.57 26.09
C SER A 298 17.70 -4.31 25.16
N ARG A 299 17.42 -4.13 23.87
CA ARG A 299 18.34 -3.68 22.82
C ARG A 299 17.54 -2.91 21.77
N ASP A 300 18.21 -2.40 20.75
CA ASP A 300 17.50 -1.76 19.65
C ASP A 300 16.52 -2.73 18.97
N PHE A 301 15.25 -2.33 18.91
CA PHE A 301 14.15 -3.12 18.40
C PHE A 301 13.66 -2.53 17.08
N LEU A 302 13.68 -3.34 16.01
CA LEU A 302 13.31 -2.96 14.65
C LEU A 302 12.01 -3.64 14.23
N LEU A 303 11.01 -2.82 13.91
CA LEU A 303 9.66 -3.22 13.57
C LEU A 303 9.22 -2.56 12.26
N SER A 304 8.32 -3.18 11.50
CA SER A 304 7.63 -2.42 10.44
C SER A 304 6.80 -1.29 11.08
N PRO A 305 6.54 -0.19 10.35
CA PRO A 305 5.84 0.97 10.91
C PRO A 305 4.50 0.64 11.57
N ASP A 306 3.79 -0.34 11.06
CA ASP A 306 2.43 -0.67 11.48
C ASP A 306 2.35 -1.79 12.53
N HIS A 307 3.50 -2.33 12.97
CA HIS A 307 3.53 -3.30 14.06
C HIS A 307 3.22 -2.65 15.41
N ALA A 308 2.25 -3.19 16.14
CA ALA A 308 1.82 -2.64 17.41
C ALA A 308 2.57 -3.23 18.61
N ILE A 309 2.91 -2.35 19.55
CA ILE A 309 3.47 -2.71 20.86
C ILE A 309 2.63 -2.12 21.98
N LEU A 310 2.60 -2.77 23.14
CA LEU A 310 1.85 -2.26 24.28
C LEU A 310 2.67 -1.20 25.02
N VAL A 311 2.20 0.04 25.02
CA VAL A 311 2.82 1.15 25.76
C VAL A 311 1.74 1.88 26.55
N GLY A 312 1.91 1.95 27.87
CA GLY A 312 0.96 2.64 28.75
C GLY A 312 -0.46 2.09 28.71
N GLY A 313 -0.62 0.79 28.44
CA GLY A 313 -1.93 0.11 28.35
C GLY A 313 -2.68 0.31 27.03
N VAL A 314 -2.01 0.84 26.00
CA VAL A 314 -2.56 1.02 24.65
C VAL A 314 -1.65 0.28 23.67
N LEU A 315 -2.24 -0.40 22.68
CA LEU A 315 -1.50 -0.96 21.54
C LEU A 315 -1.21 0.15 20.56
N ILE A 316 0.07 0.46 20.39
CA ILE A 316 0.52 1.60 19.59
C ILE A 316 1.42 1.11 18.47
N GLN A 317 1.09 1.47 17.22
CA GLN A 317 1.94 1.17 16.07
C GLN A 317 3.29 1.89 16.19
N ALA A 318 4.38 1.20 15.84
CA ALA A 318 5.74 1.72 15.98
C ALA A 318 5.91 3.08 15.26
N GLY A 319 5.31 3.26 14.09
CA GLY A 319 5.32 4.49 13.30
C GLY A 319 4.69 5.68 14.03
N ALA A 320 3.67 5.43 14.85
CA ALA A 320 3.02 6.47 15.66
C ALA A 320 3.88 6.95 16.85
N LEU A 321 4.91 6.17 17.23
CA LEU A 321 5.84 6.48 18.32
C LEU A 321 7.08 7.26 17.88
N VAL A 322 7.29 7.44 16.57
CA VAL A 322 8.48 8.12 16.04
C VAL A 322 8.57 9.55 16.59
N ASN A 323 9.68 9.82 17.30
CA ASN A 323 9.92 11.08 17.99
C ASN A 323 11.21 11.79 17.52
N GLY A 324 11.89 11.24 16.51
CA GLY A 324 13.10 11.80 15.91
C GLY A 324 14.36 11.67 16.78
N THR A 325 14.25 11.08 17.97
CA THR A 325 15.37 10.93 18.92
C THR A 325 15.54 9.47 19.32
N SER A 326 14.89 9.00 20.38
CA SER A 326 14.99 7.61 20.87
C SER A 326 14.21 6.61 20.01
N ILE A 327 13.24 7.09 19.22
CA ILE A 327 12.46 6.27 18.29
C ILE A 327 12.50 6.95 16.92
N VAL A 328 13.10 6.29 15.95
CA VAL A 328 13.43 6.85 14.63
C VAL A 328 13.15 5.84 13.51
N ARG A 329 12.93 6.33 12.30
CA ARG A 329 12.96 5.46 11.11
C ARG A 329 14.41 5.09 10.78
N GLU A 330 14.67 3.80 10.59
CA GLU A 330 15.97 3.28 10.21
C GLU A 330 16.18 3.42 8.69
N THR A 331 17.16 4.21 8.28
CA THR A 331 17.46 4.44 6.86
C THR A 331 18.61 3.57 6.35
N LYS A 332 19.41 2.98 7.25
CA LYS A 332 20.52 2.08 6.93
C LYS A 332 20.06 0.63 6.96
N VAL A 333 19.25 0.26 5.98
CA VAL A 333 18.82 -1.12 5.75
C VAL A 333 19.49 -1.71 4.51
N PRO A 334 19.64 -3.04 4.43
CA PRO A 334 20.04 -3.69 3.17
C PRO A 334 19.02 -3.44 2.06
N LEU A 335 19.43 -3.62 0.80
CA LEU A 335 18.54 -3.48 -0.36
C LEU A 335 17.34 -4.44 -0.29
N THR A 336 17.52 -5.60 0.33
CA THR A 336 16.46 -6.58 0.56
C THR A 336 16.59 -7.09 1.99
N PHE A 337 15.48 -7.15 2.72
CA PHE A 337 15.43 -7.64 4.10
C PHE A 337 14.12 -8.38 4.37
N THR A 338 14.04 -9.12 5.48
CA THR A 338 12.88 -9.96 5.79
C THR A 338 12.24 -9.54 7.09
N TYR A 339 10.93 -9.49 7.04
CA TYR A 339 10.02 -9.30 8.16
C TYR A 339 9.36 -10.64 8.52
N TYR A 340 9.05 -10.82 9.79
CA TYR A 340 8.41 -12.02 10.34
C TYR A 340 7.20 -11.64 11.19
N HIS A 341 6.18 -12.48 11.24
CA HIS A 341 5.08 -12.33 12.18
C HIS A 341 4.80 -13.65 12.89
N VAL A 342 4.73 -13.61 14.21
CA VAL A 342 4.41 -14.79 15.03
C VAL A 342 2.91 -14.86 15.26
N GLU A 343 2.31 -16.04 15.02
CA GLU A 343 0.93 -16.36 15.37
C GLU A 343 0.90 -17.43 16.46
N LEU A 344 0.09 -17.21 17.49
CA LEU A 344 -0.13 -18.14 18.60
C LEU A 344 -1.52 -18.76 18.55
N GLU A 345 -1.82 -19.68 19.47
CA GLU A 345 -3.17 -20.26 19.59
C GLU A 345 -4.22 -19.17 19.83
N HIS A 346 -3.91 -18.21 20.71
CA HIS A 346 -4.74 -17.04 21.00
C HIS A 346 -4.02 -15.75 20.55
N HIS A 347 -4.80 -14.69 20.30
CA HIS A 347 -4.21 -13.37 20.12
C HIS A 347 -3.70 -12.88 21.47
N SER A 348 -2.38 -12.76 21.56
CA SER A 348 -1.66 -12.45 22.80
C SER A 348 -0.57 -11.42 22.53
N LEU A 349 0.04 -10.92 23.60
CA LEU A 349 1.30 -10.16 23.51
C LEU A 349 2.46 -11.07 23.83
N ILE A 350 3.50 -11.07 23.00
CA ILE A 350 4.78 -11.77 23.25
C ILE A 350 5.85 -10.80 23.71
N LEU A 351 6.86 -11.31 24.40
CA LEU A 351 8.02 -10.51 24.79
C LEU A 351 9.09 -10.58 23.69
N ALA A 352 9.15 -9.52 22.87
CA ALA A 352 10.15 -9.31 21.83
C ALA A 352 11.10 -8.19 22.26
N GLU A 353 12.41 -8.44 22.34
CA GLU A 353 13.39 -7.50 22.90
C GLU A 353 12.96 -6.93 24.27
N ASN A 354 12.43 -7.81 25.12
CA ASN A 354 11.84 -7.48 26.42
C ASN A 354 10.67 -6.48 26.37
N THR A 355 10.02 -6.33 25.21
CA THR A 355 8.88 -5.44 24.97
C THR A 355 7.64 -6.26 24.63
N PRO A 356 6.47 -6.00 25.27
CA PRO A 356 5.21 -6.63 24.88
C PRO A 356 4.80 -6.17 23.46
N ALA A 357 4.84 -7.10 22.51
CA ALA A 357 4.54 -6.87 21.11
C ALA A 357 3.39 -7.76 20.63
N GLU A 358 2.56 -7.21 19.74
CA GLU A 358 1.33 -7.86 19.29
C GLU A 358 1.63 -9.10 18.44
N THR A 359 0.95 -10.21 18.73
CA THR A 359 0.96 -11.41 17.88
C THR A 359 -0.12 -11.31 16.80
N PHE A 360 -0.05 -12.17 15.81
CA PHE A 360 -0.94 -12.09 14.66
C PHE A 360 -2.42 -12.18 15.08
N ILE A 361 -3.23 -11.30 14.52
CA ILE A 361 -4.68 -11.28 14.65
C ILE A 361 -5.33 -11.49 13.27
N ASP A 362 -6.42 -12.23 13.26
CA ASP A 362 -7.21 -12.62 12.07
C ASP A 362 -7.91 -11.46 11.32
N ASN A 363 -7.52 -10.20 11.60
CA ASN A 363 -7.93 -9.02 10.85
C ASN A 363 -6.87 -8.55 9.84
N VAL A 364 -5.67 -9.14 9.90
CA VAL A 364 -4.68 -9.17 8.83
C VAL A 364 -4.90 -10.51 8.15
N ASP A 365 -5.02 -10.57 6.82
CA ASP A 365 -5.10 -11.85 6.14
C ASP A 365 -3.68 -12.30 5.71
N ARG A 366 -3.45 -13.60 5.81
CA ARG A 366 -2.11 -14.22 5.89
C ARG A 366 -1.43 -14.32 4.54
N LEU A 367 -2.12 -14.00 3.44
CA LEU A 367 -1.57 -14.00 2.08
C LEU A 367 -0.39 -13.03 1.92
N ALA A 368 -0.24 -12.05 2.82
CA ALA A 368 0.90 -11.12 2.85
C ALA A 368 2.26 -11.75 3.03
N PHE A 369 2.29 -12.96 3.55
CA PHE A 369 3.52 -13.66 3.83
C PHE A 369 3.89 -14.58 2.67
N ASP A 370 5.17 -14.65 2.34
CA ASP A 370 5.74 -15.50 1.29
C ASP A 370 5.37 -16.99 1.50
N ASN A 371 5.00 -17.37 2.72
CA ASN A 371 4.63 -18.73 3.14
C ASN A 371 3.16 -18.86 3.58
N TRP A 372 2.27 -17.99 3.12
CA TRP A 372 0.86 -18.00 3.52
C TRP A 372 0.14 -19.33 3.30
N HIS A 373 0.46 -20.04 2.21
CA HIS A 373 -0.15 -21.33 1.84
C HIS A 373 0.06 -22.39 2.93
N GLU A 374 1.17 -22.31 3.68
CA GLU A 374 1.41 -23.20 4.83
C GLU A 374 0.34 -23.03 5.90
N HIS A 375 -0.21 -21.83 6.08
CA HIS A 375 -1.29 -21.61 7.05
C HIS A 375 -2.64 -22.11 6.52
N GLU A 376 -2.95 -21.87 5.24
CA GLU A 376 -4.17 -22.36 4.61
C GLU A 376 -4.28 -23.90 4.68
N GLU A 377 -3.17 -24.61 4.46
CA GLU A 377 -3.10 -26.07 4.62
C GLU A 377 -3.35 -26.51 6.08
N LEU A 378 -2.97 -25.69 7.06
CA LEU A 378 -3.19 -25.98 8.49
C LEU A 378 -4.63 -25.71 8.94
N TYR A 379 -5.28 -24.70 8.35
CA TYR A 379 -6.62 -24.25 8.72
C TYR A 379 -7.48 -23.99 7.48
N PRO A 380 -7.85 -25.02 6.70
CA PRO A 380 -8.56 -24.87 5.43
C PRO A 380 -9.99 -24.30 5.58
N GLU A 381 -10.56 -24.37 6.78
CA GLU A 381 -11.86 -23.77 7.13
C GLU A 381 -11.72 -22.40 7.82
N GLY A 382 -10.50 -21.85 7.87
CA GLY A 382 -10.14 -20.66 8.62
C GLY A 382 -9.93 -20.93 10.11
N LYS A 383 -9.23 -20.00 10.78
CA LYS A 383 -9.03 -20.02 12.23
C LYS A 383 -9.55 -18.73 12.83
N ALA A 384 -10.71 -18.80 13.48
CA ALA A 384 -11.23 -17.66 14.23
C ALA A 384 -10.29 -17.30 15.39
N ILE A 385 -9.89 -16.03 15.48
CA ILE A 385 -9.09 -15.51 16.59
C ILE A 385 -9.86 -14.38 17.28
N VAL A 386 -9.98 -14.45 18.60
CA VAL A 386 -10.60 -13.40 19.41
C VAL A 386 -9.60 -12.30 19.67
N GLU A 387 -9.97 -11.06 19.35
CA GLU A 387 -9.12 -9.89 19.56
C GLU A 387 -8.92 -9.55 21.06
N MET A 388 -7.72 -9.12 21.44
CA MET A 388 -7.45 -8.61 22.79
C MET A 388 -8.17 -7.28 23.02
N PRO A 389 -8.73 -7.03 24.21
CA PRO A 389 -9.55 -5.85 24.48
C PRO A 389 -8.72 -4.58 24.80
N PHE A 390 -7.63 -4.33 24.07
CA PHE A 390 -6.82 -3.13 24.24
C PHE A 390 -7.25 -2.00 23.31
N ALA A 391 -7.20 -0.76 23.80
CA ALA A 391 -7.34 0.40 22.93
C ALA A 391 -6.15 0.48 21.96
N ARG A 392 -6.39 0.96 20.74
CA ARG A 392 -5.36 1.06 19.68
C ARG A 392 -5.06 2.53 19.33
N ALA A 393 -3.79 2.82 19.08
CA ALA A 393 -3.32 4.08 18.52
C ALA A 393 -2.46 3.80 17.28
N LYS A 394 -3.01 4.13 16.10
CA LYS A 394 -2.37 3.94 14.80
C LYS A 394 -1.63 5.18 14.31
N ALA A 395 -1.98 6.35 14.83
CA ALA A 395 -1.38 7.63 14.48
C ALA A 395 -0.82 8.36 15.72
N HIS A 396 0.21 9.18 15.52
CA HIS A 396 0.83 9.97 16.61
C HIS A 396 -0.20 10.80 17.42
N ARG A 397 -1.24 11.35 16.78
CA ARG A 397 -2.30 12.12 17.47
C ARG A 397 -3.20 11.26 18.37
N GLN A 398 -3.31 9.97 18.09
CA GLN A 398 -4.08 9.01 18.90
C GLN A 398 -3.28 8.53 20.10
N VAL A 399 -1.95 8.71 20.11
CA VAL A 399 -1.10 8.35 21.23
C VAL A 399 -1.47 9.21 22.45
N PRO A 400 -1.84 8.58 23.59
CA PRO A 400 -2.22 9.32 24.79
C PRO A 400 -1.16 10.34 25.18
N ARG A 401 -1.58 11.55 25.58
CA ARG A 401 -0.67 12.65 25.92
C ARG A 401 0.34 12.22 27.00
N VAL A 402 -0.12 11.47 28.00
CA VAL A 402 0.73 10.92 29.07
C VAL A 402 1.84 10.01 28.53
N VAL A 403 1.55 9.18 27.52
CA VAL A 403 2.55 8.31 26.88
C VAL A 403 3.59 9.15 26.14
N ARG A 404 3.15 10.16 25.36
CA ARG A 404 4.06 11.06 24.65
C ARG A 404 4.99 11.83 25.60
N GLU A 405 4.46 12.33 26.71
CA GLU A 405 5.23 13.02 27.75
C GLU A 405 6.27 12.10 28.41
N LEU A 406 5.89 10.85 28.73
CA LEU A 406 6.81 9.85 29.29
C LEU A 406 7.96 9.52 28.34
N LEU A 407 7.66 9.30 27.05
CA LEU A 407 8.67 8.97 26.05
C LEU A 407 9.62 10.15 25.79
N ALA A 408 9.10 11.38 25.77
CA ALA A 408 9.93 12.58 25.63
C ALA A 408 10.87 12.77 26.84
N ALA A 409 10.37 12.58 28.06
CA ALA A 409 11.19 12.62 29.27
C ALA A 409 12.28 11.53 29.26
N ARG A 410 11.92 10.31 28.82
CA ARG A 410 12.88 9.20 28.69
C ARG A 410 13.98 9.50 27.68
N ALA A 411 13.61 10.00 26.50
CA ALA A 411 14.57 10.38 25.46
C ALA A 411 15.58 11.42 25.96
N THR A 412 15.10 12.40 26.74
CA THR A 412 15.96 13.44 27.36
C THR A 412 16.96 12.82 28.34
N ASN A 413 16.51 11.89 29.20
CA ASN A 413 17.37 11.23 30.16
C ASN A 413 18.45 10.36 29.47
N MET A 414 18.09 9.63 28.41
CA MET A 414 19.03 8.81 27.64
C MET A 414 20.12 9.66 26.96
N ALA A 415 19.76 10.83 26.45
CA ALA A 415 20.72 11.77 25.86
C ALA A 415 21.70 12.30 26.92
N ALA A 416 21.20 12.63 28.12
CA ALA A 416 22.05 13.10 29.22
C ALA A 416 23.03 12.01 29.70
N SER A 417 22.57 10.76 29.85
CA SER A 417 23.43 9.64 30.23
C SER A 417 24.50 9.34 29.18
N SER A 418 24.15 9.41 27.89
CA SER A 418 25.12 9.23 26.79
C SER A 418 26.20 10.30 26.80
N ALA A 419 25.84 11.57 27.05
CA ALA A 419 26.79 12.68 27.10
C ALA A 419 27.77 12.56 28.28
N GLN A 420 27.33 12.01 29.42
CA GLN A 420 28.19 11.77 30.58
C GLN A 420 29.19 10.64 30.35
N ILE A 421 28.80 9.58 29.63
CA ILE A 421 29.69 8.46 29.28
C ILE A 421 30.78 8.90 28.30
N VAL A 422 30.48 9.80 27.36
CA VAL A 422 31.48 10.32 26.39
C VAL A 422 32.45 11.32 27.04
N ALA A 423 32.06 11.96 28.14
CA ALA A 423 32.88 12.93 28.85
C ALA A 423 33.79 12.33 29.93
N ALA A 424 33.61 11.05 30.27
CA ALA A 424 34.41 10.27 31.22
C ALA A 424 35.43 9.39 30.48
#